data_AF-A0A165F3V8-F1
#
_entry.id   AF-A0A165F3V8-F1
#
_cell.length_a   1.000
_cell.length_b   1.000
_cell.length_c   1.000
_cell.angle_alpha   90.00
_cell.angle_beta   90.00
_cell.angle_gamma   90.00
#
_symmetry.space_group_name_H-M   'P 1'
#
loop_
_entity.id
_entity.type
_entity.pdbx_description
1 polymer ?
#
loop_
_entity_poly.entity_id
_entity_poly.type
_entity_poly.pdbx_seq_one_letter_code
_entity_poly.pdbx_strand_id
1 'polypeptide(L)'
;MSGSWLIVKTPYYSAYQYSGGAVGVVLEPRATDADPHNIPPQTTREPDAEGKVWYYERENEENDKDWRKKLGEVIARQVVEQDVKRQRDQWSGNPKTSILFEFPVGYTLWVHYTQDRHVPRHDTYLYGSRTVNNFRSPAEFAEHLIWLMNGSAVDRDGNTLCRCVYCCPGRTQEEISAELGVRRPSDKKEKRRSGQEEGSGSRPAGRRRKSTVVTTIPAKDYTKLNTNPST
;
A
#
# COMPACT_ATOMS: atom_id res chain seq x y z
N MET A 1 -20.37 16.72 -19.42
CA MET A 1 -19.15 17.23 -18.76
C MET A 1 -19.37 17.08 -17.27
N SER A 2 -18.69 16.14 -16.60
CA SER A 2 -18.80 16.02 -15.15
C SER A 2 -18.08 17.21 -14.52
N GLY A 3 -18.82 18.10 -13.87
CA GLY A 3 -18.24 19.27 -13.23
C GLY A 3 -17.34 18.84 -12.06
N SER A 4 -16.18 19.48 -11.95
CA SER A 4 -15.33 19.42 -10.78
C SER A 4 -15.20 20.81 -10.17
N TRP A 5 -15.20 20.92 -8.84
CA TRP A 5 -14.95 22.18 -8.14
C TRP A 5 -13.85 22.01 -7.11
N LEU A 6 -13.06 23.06 -6.93
CA LEU A 6 -12.00 23.13 -5.94
C LEU A 6 -12.61 23.19 -4.54
N ILE A 7 -12.22 22.28 -3.65
CA ILE A 7 -12.71 22.22 -2.26
C ILE A 7 -11.62 22.52 -1.22
N VAL A 8 -10.35 22.35 -1.59
CA VAL A 8 -9.20 22.73 -0.75
C VAL A 8 -8.09 23.22 -1.66
N LYS A 9 -7.46 24.32 -1.27
CA LYS A 9 -6.19 24.78 -1.84
C LYS A 9 -5.24 25.17 -0.72
N THR A 10 -4.10 24.50 -0.68
CA THR A 10 -3.01 24.81 0.24
C THR A 10 -1.75 25.16 -0.55
N PRO A 11 -0.67 25.62 0.12
CA PRO A 11 0.63 25.72 -0.50
C PRO A 11 1.17 24.40 -1.10
N TYR A 12 0.67 23.23 -0.67
CA TYR A 12 1.28 21.93 -0.95
C TYR A 12 0.40 20.97 -1.74
N TYR A 13 -0.91 21.22 -1.80
CA TYR A 13 -1.82 20.43 -2.62
C TYR A 13 -3.12 21.18 -2.92
N SER A 14 -3.83 20.71 -3.94
CA SER A 14 -5.20 21.09 -4.28
C SER A 14 -6.09 19.85 -4.30
N ALA A 15 -7.33 19.97 -3.81
CA ALA A 15 -8.32 18.90 -3.87
C ALA A 15 -9.58 19.37 -4.59
N TYR A 16 -10.10 18.52 -5.48
CA TYR A 16 -11.25 18.79 -6.31
C TYR A 16 -12.31 17.72 -6.08
N GLN A 17 -13.55 18.14 -5.88
CA GLN A 17 -14.68 17.24 -5.80
C GLN A 17 -15.40 17.18 -7.14
N TYR A 18 -15.81 15.97 -7.52
CA TYR A 18 -16.53 15.68 -8.75
C TYR A 18 -17.98 15.31 -8.45
N SER A 19 -18.84 15.40 -9.46
CA SER A 19 -20.20 14.84 -9.40
C SER A 19 -20.19 13.39 -8.88
N GLY A 20 -21.03 13.09 -7.89
CA GLY A 20 -21.05 11.77 -7.22
C GLY A 20 -20.09 11.65 -6.02
N GLY A 21 -19.40 12.74 -5.64
CA GLY A 21 -18.63 12.83 -4.41
C GLY A 21 -17.20 12.29 -4.50
N ALA A 22 -16.74 11.81 -5.65
CA ALA A 22 -15.33 11.47 -5.83
C ALA A 22 -14.43 12.69 -5.60
N VAL A 23 -13.26 12.48 -5.00
CA VAL A 23 -12.27 13.55 -4.75
C VAL A 23 -10.97 13.22 -5.45
N GLY A 24 -10.49 14.13 -6.28
CA GLY A 24 -9.15 14.09 -6.87
C GLY A 24 -8.21 15.00 -6.09
N VAL A 25 -7.05 14.48 -5.69
CA VAL A 25 -6.03 15.25 -4.97
C VAL A 25 -4.79 15.37 -5.85
N VAL A 26 -4.27 16.58 -5.98
CA VAL A 26 -3.07 16.92 -6.76
C VAL A 26 -2.08 17.59 -5.81
N LEU A 27 -0.87 17.05 -5.68
CA LEU A 27 0.18 17.72 -4.92
C LEU A 27 0.80 18.84 -5.76
N GLU A 28 1.17 19.93 -5.11
CA GLU A 28 1.94 21.00 -5.73
C GLU A 28 3.37 20.53 -6.02
N PRO A 29 4.05 21.00 -7.08
CA PRO A 29 5.37 20.49 -7.47
C PRO A 29 6.46 20.53 -6.39
N ARG A 30 6.33 21.44 -5.41
CA ARG A 30 7.24 21.56 -4.27
C ARG A 30 6.97 20.59 -3.13
N ALA A 31 5.83 19.90 -3.11
CA ALA A 31 5.46 18.96 -2.06
C ALA A 31 6.11 17.60 -2.33
N THR A 32 7.45 17.59 -2.33
CA THR A 32 8.27 16.41 -2.59
C THR A 32 9.60 16.51 -1.85
N ASP A 33 10.09 15.38 -1.37
CA ASP A 33 11.44 15.20 -0.84
C ASP A 33 12.33 14.42 -1.82
N ALA A 34 11.91 14.27 -3.07
CA ALA A 34 12.55 13.35 -4.01
C ALA A 34 14.03 13.67 -4.25
N ASP A 35 14.83 12.62 -4.43
CA ASP A 35 16.20 12.65 -4.93
C ASP A 35 16.26 11.89 -6.26
N PRO A 36 16.65 12.54 -7.37
CA PRO A 36 16.73 11.90 -8.69
C PRO A 36 17.73 10.73 -8.74
N HIS A 37 18.64 10.60 -7.77
CA HIS A 37 19.57 9.48 -7.69
C HIS A 37 18.98 8.26 -6.99
N ASN A 38 17.84 8.39 -6.32
CA ASN A 38 17.17 7.25 -5.69
C ASN A 38 16.28 6.51 -6.70
N ILE A 39 16.95 5.76 -7.58
CA ILE A 39 16.36 4.88 -8.58
C ILE A 39 16.80 3.43 -8.31
N PRO A 40 16.04 2.42 -8.76
CA PRO A 40 16.45 1.03 -8.56
C PRO A 40 17.77 0.70 -9.28
N PRO A 41 18.55 -0.26 -8.74
CA PRO A 41 19.94 -0.48 -9.15
C PRO A 41 20.11 -1.26 -10.46
N GLN A 42 19.14 -2.07 -10.87
CA GLN A 42 19.27 -2.96 -12.03
C GLN A 42 18.04 -2.89 -12.92
N THR A 43 18.22 -2.44 -14.17
CA THR A 43 17.12 -2.28 -15.14
C THR A 43 17.31 -3.11 -16.41
N THR A 44 18.38 -3.88 -16.51
CA THR A 44 18.61 -4.79 -17.65
C THR A 44 17.89 -6.13 -17.44
N ARG A 45 17.24 -6.63 -18.50
CA ARG A 45 16.48 -7.88 -18.48
C ARG A 45 17.36 -9.10 -18.78
N GLU A 46 18.47 -9.24 -18.05
CA GLU A 46 19.43 -10.32 -18.27
C GLU A 46 19.22 -11.45 -17.24
N PRO A 47 18.96 -12.70 -17.68
CA PRO A 47 18.94 -13.84 -16.78
C PRO A 47 20.34 -14.22 -16.29
N ASP A 48 20.43 -14.75 -15.07
CA ASP A 48 21.66 -15.37 -14.55
C ASP A 48 21.94 -16.75 -15.17
N ALA A 49 23.03 -17.40 -14.75
CA ALA A 49 23.44 -18.72 -15.24
C ALA A 49 22.37 -19.80 -14.97
N GLU A 50 21.56 -19.61 -13.93
CA GLU A 50 20.45 -20.47 -13.54
C GLU A 50 19.13 -20.10 -14.23
N GLY A 51 19.12 -19.09 -15.10
CA GLY A 51 17.94 -18.62 -15.84
C GLY A 51 16.96 -17.79 -15.01
N LYS A 52 17.37 -17.30 -13.83
CA LYS A 52 16.57 -16.40 -13.01
C LYS A 52 16.80 -14.95 -13.42
N VAL A 53 15.77 -14.13 -13.25
CA VAL A 53 15.83 -12.69 -13.49
C VAL A 53 15.89 -11.92 -12.18
N TRP A 54 16.51 -10.74 -12.23
CA TRP A 54 16.53 -9.76 -11.15
C TRP A 54 16.63 -8.36 -11.76
N TYR A 55 15.49 -7.76 -12.10
CA TYR A 55 15.49 -6.44 -12.75
C TYR A 55 14.25 -5.63 -12.39
N TYR A 56 14.38 -4.32 -12.56
CA TYR A 56 13.32 -3.35 -12.36
C TYR A 56 12.88 -2.75 -13.69
N GLU A 57 11.58 -2.53 -13.82
CA GLU A 57 10.97 -1.81 -14.93
C GLU A 57 9.97 -0.80 -14.40
N ARG A 58 9.76 0.30 -15.11
CA ARG A 58 8.72 1.27 -14.72
C ARG A 58 7.33 0.63 -14.91
N GLU A 59 6.49 0.78 -13.89
CA GLU A 59 5.09 0.36 -13.97
C GLU A 59 4.34 1.21 -15.02
N ASN A 60 3.47 0.58 -15.82
CA ASN A 60 2.82 1.26 -16.93
C ASN A 60 1.37 1.68 -16.65
N GLU A 61 0.59 0.97 -15.81
CA GLU A 61 -0.77 1.44 -15.52
C GLU A 61 -1.52 0.78 -14.34
N GLU A 62 -1.53 -0.55 -14.24
CA GLU A 62 -2.51 -1.23 -13.39
C GLU A 62 -2.21 -1.05 -11.90
N ASN A 63 -0.98 -1.37 -11.50
CA ASN A 63 -0.56 -1.22 -10.10
C ASN A 63 -0.49 0.26 -9.71
N ASP A 64 -0.10 1.13 -10.64
CA ASP A 64 -0.09 2.58 -10.44
C ASP A 64 -1.48 3.11 -10.02
N LYS A 65 -2.52 2.72 -10.77
CA LYS A 65 -3.89 3.13 -10.47
C LYS A 65 -4.40 2.57 -9.13
N ASP A 66 -4.07 1.33 -8.80
CA ASP A 66 -4.42 0.73 -7.51
C ASP A 66 -3.74 1.46 -6.34
N TRP A 67 -2.43 1.75 -6.46
CA TRP A 67 -1.69 2.54 -5.50
C TRP A 67 -2.33 3.91 -5.28
N ARG A 68 -2.59 4.65 -6.36
CA ARG A 68 -3.19 5.99 -6.31
C ARG A 68 -4.59 6.02 -5.73
N LYS A 69 -5.42 5.00 -5.98
CA LYS A 69 -6.74 4.86 -5.33
C LYS A 69 -6.62 4.62 -3.83
N LYS A 70 -5.75 3.70 -3.41
CA LYS A 70 -5.51 3.41 -1.99
C LYS A 70 -5.00 4.63 -1.24
N LEU A 71 -4.04 5.36 -1.82
CA LEU A 71 -3.54 6.61 -1.26
C LEU A 71 -4.62 7.70 -1.24
N GLY A 72 -5.39 7.83 -2.33
CA GLY A 72 -6.51 8.75 -2.45
C GLY A 72 -7.56 8.59 -1.35
N GLU A 73 -7.93 7.34 -1.03
CA GLU A 73 -8.84 7.06 0.08
C GLU A 73 -8.29 7.55 1.43
N VAL A 74 -7.00 7.28 1.69
CA VAL A 74 -6.36 7.67 2.95
C VAL A 74 -6.29 9.19 3.07
N ILE A 75 -5.76 9.88 2.07
CA ILE A 75 -5.55 11.34 2.16
C ILE A 75 -6.87 12.11 2.13
N ALA A 76 -7.90 11.62 1.45
CA ALA A 76 -9.23 12.22 1.50
C ALA A 76 -9.80 12.22 2.92
N ARG A 77 -9.67 11.09 3.64
CA ARG A 77 -10.16 10.94 5.02
C ARG A 77 -9.31 11.68 6.05
N GLN A 78 -7.98 11.58 5.93
CA GLN A 78 -7.06 12.02 6.97
C GLN A 78 -6.65 13.49 6.82
N VAL A 79 -6.67 14.02 5.59
CA VAL A 79 -6.18 15.38 5.29
C VAL A 79 -7.30 16.24 4.72
N VAL A 80 -7.86 15.87 3.56
CA VAL A 80 -8.79 16.75 2.82
C VAL A 80 -10.05 17.05 3.63
N GLU A 81 -10.70 16.04 4.22
CA GLU A 81 -11.89 16.24 5.05
C GLU A 81 -11.63 17.19 6.22
N GLN A 82 -10.45 17.09 6.85
CA GLN A 82 -10.07 17.95 7.97
C GLN A 82 -9.85 19.39 7.51
N ASP A 83 -9.21 19.59 6.36
CA ASP A 83 -8.94 20.92 5.83
C ASP A 83 -10.20 21.61 5.29
N VAL A 84 -11.17 20.87 4.72
CA VAL A 84 -12.50 21.40 4.41
C VAL A 84 -13.20 21.90 5.68
N LYS A 85 -13.18 21.11 6.75
CA LYS A 85 -13.78 21.50 8.04
C LYS A 85 -13.07 22.72 8.65
N ARG A 86 -11.75 22.80 8.56
CA ARG A 86 -10.96 23.97 9.03
C ARG A 86 -11.31 25.25 8.28
N GLN A 87 -11.65 25.13 6.99
CA GLN A 87 -12.15 26.24 6.16
C GLN A 87 -13.62 26.61 6.46
N ARG A 88 -14.26 25.92 7.41
CA ARG A 88 -15.68 26.06 7.79
C ARG A 88 -16.67 25.65 6.71
N ASP A 89 -16.23 24.81 5.76
CA ASP A 89 -17.08 24.21 4.75
C ASP A 89 -17.59 22.83 5.19
N GLN A 90 -18.66 22.37 4.53
CA GLN A 90 -19.25 21.06 4.76
C GLN A 90 -18.61 20.00 3.87
N TRP A 91 -18.02 18.98 4.48
CA TRP A 91 -17.53 17.82 3.75
C TRP A 91 -18.70 17.03 3.12
N SER A 92 -18.60 16.78 1.82
CA SER A 92 -19.54 15.93 1.06
C SER A 92 -18.83 14.93 0.14
N GLY A 93 -17.50 14.81 0.27
CA GLY A 93 -16.69 13.87 -0.51
C GLY A 93 -16.85 12.41 -0.03
N ASN A 94 -16.52 11.47 -0.91
CA ASN A 94 -16.50 10.05 -0.65
C ASN A 94 -15.05 9.52 -0.75
N PRO A 95 -14.39 9.26 0.40
CA PRO A 95 -13.01 8.75 0.40
C PRO A 95 -12.81 7.48 -0.44
N LYS A 96 -13.79 6.58 -0.50
CA LYS A 96 -13.65 5.29 -1.22
C LYS A 96 -13.57 5.44 -2.74
N THR A 97 -14.05 6.55 -3.28
CA THR A 97 -13.96 6.89 -4.70
C THR A 97 -12.93 7.99 -4.96
N SER A 98 -12.12 8.30 -3.97
CA SER A 98 -11.08 9.32 -4.07
C SER A 98 -9.79 8.75 -4.66
N ILE A 99 -9.01 9.61 -5.31
CA ILE A 99 -7.79 9.23 -6.01
C ILE A 99 -6.72 10.31 -5.83
N LEU A 100 -5.48 9.88 -5.58
CA LEU A 100 -4.30 10.70 -5.79
C LEU A 100 -4.08 10.81 -7.30
N PHE A 101 -4.13 12.00 -7.89
CA PHE A 101 -4.11 12.14 -9.34
C PHE A 101 -2.80 11.61 -9.95
N GLU A 102 -1.67 12.00 -9.36
CA GLU A 102 -0.32 11.57 -9.72
C GLU A 102 0.53 11.44 -8.46
N PHE A 103 1.58 10.61 -8.49
CA PHE A 103 2.56 10.58 -7.40
C PHE A 103 3.26 11.95 -7.26
N PRO A 104 3.83 12.26 -6.08
CA PRO A 104 4.62 13.49 -5.93
C PRO A 104 5.75 13.57 -6.95
N VAL A 105 6.12 14.78 -7.37
CA VAL A 105 7.18 14.99 -8.37
C VAL A 105 8.46 14.25 -7.97
N GLY A 106 9.04 13.50 -8.90
CA GLY A 106 10.26 12.71 -8.68
C GLY A 106 10.03 11.32 -8.09
N TYR A 107 8.79 10.96 -7.75
CA TYR A 107 8.45 9.59 -7.38
C TYR A 107 8.06 8.77 -8.61
N THR A 108 8.43 7.49 -8.61
CA THR A 108 8.10 6.56 -9.72
C THR A 108 7.85 5.18 -9.17
N LEU A 109 6.78 4.53 -9.66
CA LEU A 109 6.47 3.15 -9.33
C LEU A 109 7.23 2.21 -10.27
N TRP A 110 7.92 1.24 -9.69
CA TRP A 110 8.70 0.24 -10.39
C TRP A 110 8.19 -1.16 -10.08
N VAL A 111 8.24 -2.03 -11.06
CA VAL A 111 8.00 -3.47 -10.94
C VAL A 111 9.34 -4.18 -10.85
N HIS A 112 9.54 -4.95 -9.79
CA HIS A 112 10.71 -5.81 -9.62
C HIS A 112 10.36 -7.22 -10.06
N TYR A 113 11.05 -7.70 -11.09
CA TYR A 113 10.93 -9.06 -11.59
C TYR A 113 12.03 -9.92 -10.98
N THR A 114 11.63 -11.01 -10.32
CA THR A 114 12.53 -11.97 -9.67
C THR A 114 12.17 -13.41 -10.02
N GLN A 115 13.07 -14.35 -9.70
CA GLN A 115 12.88 -15.79 -9.89
C GLN A 115 12.97 -16.22 -11.36
N ASP A 116 12.32 -17.33 -11.71
CA ASP A 116 12.36 -17.93 -13.05
C ASP A 116 11.92 -16.94 -14.13
N ARG A 117 12.71 -16.79 -15.20
CA ARG A 117 12.42 -15.85 -16.30
C ARG A 117 11.10 -16.11 -17.04
N HIS A 118 10.59 -17.35 -17.03
CA HIS A 118 9.37 -17.73 -17.72
C HIS A 118 8.13 -17.45 -16.88
N VAL A 119 8.26 -17.47 -15.56
CA VAL A 119 7.19 -17.13 -14.61
C VAL A 119 7.75 -16.24 -13.50
N PRO A 120 8.20 -15.01 -13.84
CA PRO A 120 8.85 -14.17 -12.88
C PRO A 120 7.82 -13.70 -11.84
N ARG A 121 8.24 -13.71 -10.57
CA ARG A 121 7.52 -13.03 -9.52
C ARG A 121 7.69 -11.53 -9.73
N HIS A 122 6.57 -10.80 -9.74
CA HIS A 122 6.56 -9.34 -9.77
C HIS A 122 6.09 -8.76 -8.43
N ASP A 123 6.82 -7.76 -7.92
CA ASP A 123 6.41 -6.94 -6.79
C ASP A 123 6.55 -5.46 -7.18
N THR A 124 5.69 -4.57 -6.67
CA THR A 124 5.77 -3.13 -6.97
C THR A 124 6.37 -2.34 -5.83
N TYR A 125 7.19 -1.36 -6.19
CA TYR A 125 7.94 -0.53 -5.26
C TYR A 125 7.94 0.92 -5.72
N LEU A 126 7.58 1.83 -4.83
CA LEU A 126 7.63 3.25 -5.09
C LEU A 126 9.00 3.80 -4.67
N TYR A 127 9.73 4.35 -5.64
CA TYR A 127 11.03 5.00 -5.45
C TYR A 127 10.89 6.52 -5.55
N GLY A 128 11.84 7.24 -4.97
CA GLY A 128 11.97 8.70 -5.13
C GLY A 128 12.46 9.42 -3.89
N SER A 129 12.06 9.00 -2.68
CA SER A 129 12.40 9.70 -1.43
C SER A 129 13.92 9.81 -1.23
N ARG A 130 14.39 10.94 -0.70
CA ARG A 130 15.80 11.07 -0.28
C ARG A 130 16.17 10.25 0.96
N THR A 131 15.20 9.92 1.82
CA THR A 131 15.45 9.25 3.11
C THR A 131 15.03 7.78 3.11
N VAL A 132 14.17 7.37 2.18
CA VAL A 132 13.65 6.00 2.10
C VAL A 132 14.04 5.38 0.77
N ASN A 133 14.73 4.24 0.82
CA ASN A 133 15.16 3.52 -0.39
C ASN A 133 13.98 3.20 -1.32
N ASN A 134 12.93 2.58 -0.78
CA ASN A 134 11.65 2.39 -1.48
C ASN A 134 10.52 2.11 -0.48
N PHE A 135 9.29 2.36 -0.93
CA PHE A 135 8.07 1.93 -0.25
C PHE A 135 7.51 0.69 -0.97
N ARG A 136 7.16 -0.36 -0.24
CA ARG A 136 6.73 -1.65 -0.81
C ARG A 136 5.22 -1.80 -0.87
N SER A 137 4.49 -0.82 -0.35
CA SER A 137 3.05 -0.76 -0.43
C SER A 137 2.51 0.67 -0.27
N PRO A 138 1.27 0.94 -0.72
CA PRO A 138 0.60 2.22 -0.46
C PRO A 138 0.51 2.54 1.03
N ALA A 139 0.33 1.53 1.88
CA ALA A 139 0.18 1.70 3.32
C ALA A 139 1.48 2.18 3.97
N GLU A 140 2.64 1.68 3.51
CA GLU A 140 3.95 2.14 3.99
C GLU A 140 4.24 3.58 3.55
N PHE A 141 3.72 4.01 2.38
CA PHE A 141 3.91 5.36 1.85
C PHE A 141 2.92 6.40 2.42
N ALA A 142 1.76 5.99 2.91
CA ALA A 142 0.65 6.89 3.23
C ALA A 142 1.02 8.01 4.24
N GLU A 143 1.67 7.69 5.36
CA GLU A 143 2.14 8.71 6.32
C GLU A 143 3.19 9.65 5.72
N HIS A 144 4.05 9.12 4.83
CA HIS A 144 5.06 9.93 4.14
C HIS A 144 4.39 10.93 3.19
N LEU A 145 3.38 10.48 2.45
CA LEU A 145 2.57 11.35 1.60
C LEU A 145 1.84 12.43 2.41
N ILE A 146 1.27 12.08 3.56
CA ILE A 146 0.62 13.06 4.47
C ILE A 146 1.64 14.09 4.96
N TRP A 147 2.86 13.66 5.30
CA TRP A 147 3.94 14.59 5.68
C TRP A 147 4.32 15.55 4.54
N LEU A 148 4.41 15.06 3.29
CA LEU A 148 4.62 15.90 2.11
C LEU A 148 3.49 16.92 1.92
N MET A 149 2.24 16.49 2.04
CA MET A 149 1.06 17.37 1.95
C MET A 149 1.01 18.44 3.06
N ASN A 150 1.67 18.17 4.19
CA ASN A 150 1.82 19.11 5.31
C ASN A 150 3.09 19.97 5.22
N GLY A 151 3.77 19.98 4.07
CA GLY A 151 4.92 20.84 3.82
C GLY A 151 6.25 20.31 4.30
N SER A 152 6.35 18.99 4.48
CA SER A 152 7.62 18.32 4.78
C SER A 152 8.32 18.86 6.04
N ALA A 153 7.54 19.15 7.08
CA ALA A 153 8.03 19.81 8.28
C ALA A 153 9.19 19.05 8.96
N VAL A 154 10.13 19.81 9.50
CA VAL A 154 11.28 19.34 10.29
C VAL A 154 11.26 19.96 11.69
N ASP A 155 11.92 19.32 12.65
CA ASP A 155 12.13 19.89 13.98
C ASP A 155 13.25 20.95 13.98
N ARG A 156 13.59 21.48 15.16
CA ARG A 156 14.63 22.51 15.32
C ARG A 156 16.03 22.01 14.99
N ASP A 157 16.25 20.70 15.09
CA ASP A 157 17.52 20.03 14.83
C ASP A 157 17.63 19.58 13.35
N GLY A 158 16.59 19.83 12.56
CA GLY A 158 16.53 19.49 11.14
C GLY A 158 16.05 18.06 10.85
N ASN A 159 15.58 17.32 11.86
CA ASN A 159 15.03 15.98 11.65
C ASN A 159 13.61 16.04 11.09
N THR A 160 13.28 15.12 10.19
CA THR A 160 11.92 15.03 9.65
C THR A 160 10.88 14.72 10.72
N LEU A 161 9.73 15.40 10.68
CA LEU A 161 8.55 15.06 11.48
C LEU A 161 7.68 13.97 10.84
N CYS A 162 8.18 13.31 9.80
CA CYS A 162 7.49 12.19 9.15
C CYS A 162 7.33 11.00 10.10
N ARG A 163 6.13 10.43 10.15
CA ARG A 163 5.80 9.30 11.04
C ARG A 163 5.58 7.97 10.30
N CYS A 164 6.07 7.85 9.06
CA CYS A 164 6.05 6.59 8.35
C CYS A 164 6.99 5.58 9.03
N VAL A 165 6.81 4.28 8.71
CA VAL A 165 7.58 3.18 9.30
C VAL A 165 9.10 3.30 9.10
N TYR A 166 9.53 4.05 8.07
CA TYR A 166 10.95 4.25 7.76
C TYR A 166 11.55 5.48 8.46
N CYS A 167 10.81 6.58 8.55
CA CYS A 167 11.30 7.82 9.17
C CYS A 167 11.15 7.78 10.70
N CYS A 168 10.27 6.92 11.23
CA CYS A 168 10.02 6.77 12.66
C CYS A 168 10.20 5.29 13.09
N PRO A 169 11.44 4.83 13.33
CA PRO A 169 11.76 3.41 13.58
C PRO A 169 11.18 2.82 14.87
N GLY A 170 10.50 3.62 15.70
CA GLY A 170 9.76 3.17 16.88
C GLY A 170 8.32 2.74 16.61
N ARG A 171 7.84 2.82 15.36
CA ARG A 171 6.46 2.50 14.99
C ARG A 171 6.41 1.33 14.02
N THR A 172 5.43 0.45 14.21
CA THR A 172 5.17 -0.66 13.30
C THR A 172 4.21 -0.26 12.18
N GLN A 173 4.28 -0.95 11.04
CA GLN A 173 3.33 -0.71 9.95
C GLN A 173 1.91 -1.07 10.36
N GLU A 174 1.73 -2.04 11.25
CA GLU A 174 0.44 -2.44 11.83
C GLU A 174 -0.20 -1.30 12.64
N GLU A 175 0.55 -0.64 13.52
CA GLU A 175 0.07 0.52 14.29
C GLU A 175 -0.34 1.68 13.37
N ILE A 176 0.52 2.01 12.40
CA ILE A 176 0.26 3.07 11.42
C ILE A 176 -1.01 2.76 10.62
N SER A 177 -1.14 1.52 10.16
CA SER A 177 -2.29 1.09 9.36
C SER A 177 -3.60 1.13 10.17
N ALA A 178 -3.55 0.80 11.46
CA ALA A 178 -4.69 0.89 12.37
C ALA A 178 -5.14 2.34 12.56
N GLU A 179 -4.21 3.27 12.76
CA GLU A 179 -4.48 4.71 12.91
C GLU A 179 -5.04 5.34 11.63
N LEU A 180 -4.48 4.99 10.47
CA LEU A 180 -4.94 5.48 9.18
C LEU A 180 -6.27 4.85 8.72
N GLY A 181 -6.68 3.75 9.37
CA GLY A 181 -7.85 2.96 8.97
C GLY A 181 -7.63 2.15 7.69
N VAL A 182 -6.37 1.82 7.37
CA VAL A 182 -5.96 0.99 6.22
C VAL A 182 -5.89 -0.47 6.67
N ARG A 183 -7.04 -1.16 6.77
CA ARG A 183 -7.05 -2.56 7.22
C ARG A 183 -6.56 -3.53 6.15
N ARG A 184 -5.87 -4.60 6.56
CA ARG A 184 -5.50 -5.69 5.65
C ARG A 184 -6.75 -6.48 5.25
N PRO A 185 -6.85 -7.02 4.02
CA PRO A 185 -7.99 -7.84 3.60
C PRO A 185 -8.29 -9.04 4.51
N SER A 186 -7.28 -9.55 5.23
CA SER A 186 -7.40 -10.65 6.20
C SER A 186 -8.35 -10.33 7.37
N ASP A 187 -8.53 -9.06 7.71
CA ASP A 187 -9.36 -8.63 8.84
C ASP A 187 -10.86 -8.73 8.57
N LYS A 188 -11.26 -9.04 7.32
CA LYS A 188 -12.68 -9.20 6.95
C LYS A 188 -13.27 -10.56 7.34
N LYS A 189 -12.48 -11.52 7.84
CA LYS A 189 -12.98 -12.89 8.04
C LYS A 189 -13.64 -13.17 9.39
N GLU A 190 -13.68 -12.24 10.35
CA GLU A 190 -14.22 -12.57 11.68
C GLU A 190 -15.10 -11.47 12.29
N LYS A 191 -16.35 -11.38 11.82
CA LYS A 191 -17.53 -11.00 12.63
C LYS A 191 -18.83 -11.28 11.87
N ARG A 192 -19.07 -12.55 11.57
CA ARG A 192 -20.42 -13.11 11.45
C ARG A 192 -20.58 -14.17 12.52
N ARG A 193 -20.73 -13.74 13.77
CA ARG A 193 -21.35 -14.57 14.81
C ARG A 193 -22.68 -13.94 15.17
N SER A 194 -23.70 -14.60 14.64
CA SER A 194 -25.12 -14.55 14.95
C SER A 194 -25.38 -14.36 16.44
N GLY A 195 -26.23 -13.39 16.77
CA GLY A 195 -27.01 -13.47 18.00
C GLY A 195 -28.07 -14.55 17.86
N GLN A 196 -28.23 -15.37 18.89
CA GLN A 196 -29.51 -15.90 19.34
C GLN A 196 -29.33 -16.50 20.74
N GLU A 197 -30.19 -16.05 21.65
CA GLU A 197 -30.33 -16.48 23.03
C GLU A 197 -30.92 -17.90 23.16
N GLU A 198 -30.49 -18.54 24.25
CA GLU A 198 -31.16 -19.48 25.17
C GLU A 198 -32.11 -20.60 24.69
N GLY A 199 -31.87 -21.82 25.21
CA GLY A 199 -32.92 -22.85 25.36
C GLY A 199 -32.47 -24.31 25.34
N SER A 200 -32.04 -24.82 26.51
CA SER A 200 -32.10 -26.21 27.06
C SER A 200 -32.19 -27.47 26.17
N GLY A 201 -31.44 -28.53 26.54
CA GLY A 201 -31.82 -29.93 26.25
C GLY A 201 -30.66 -30.93 26.11
N SER A 202 -30.59 -31.92 27.00
CA SER A 202 -29.48 -32.87 27.24
C SER A 202 -29.34 -34.07 26.27
N ARG A 203 -28.07 -34.45 25.98
CA ARG A 203 -27.47 -35.81 25.78
C ARG A 203 -27.89 -36.70 24.57
N PRO A 204 -27.10 -37.72 24.18
CA PRO A 204 -25.63 -37.88 24.17
C PRO A 204 -25.07 -38.35 22.79
N ALA A 205 -23.74 -38.50 22.76
CA ALA A 205 -22.89 -38.81 21.62
C ALA A 205 -23.33 -39.99 20.73
N GLY A 206 -23.60 -39.68 19.46
CA GLY A 206 -23.80 -40.64 18.36
C GLY A 206 -22.58 -40.71 17.44
N ARG A 207 -21.91 -41.85 17.44
CA ARG A 207 -20.76 -42.23 16.59
C ARG A 207 -21.24 -42.60 15.18
N ARG A 208 -20.85 -41.84 14.14
CA ARG A 208 -20.77 -42.19 12.69
C ARG A 208 -20.49 -40.89 11.90
N ARG A 209 -19.68 -40.78 10.85
CA ARG A 209 -18.84 -41.70 10.07
C ARG A 209 -17.84 -40.80 9.32
N LYS A 210 -16.56 -41.16 9.33
CA LYS A 210 -15.46 -40.48 8.62
C LYS A 210 -15.69 -40.62 7.11
N SER A 211 -15.95 -39.53 6.39
CA SER A 211 -15.80 -39.49 4.93
C SER A 211 -14.36 -39.12 4.59
N THR A 212 -13.69 -40.10 4.00
CA THR A 212 -12.36 -40.03 3.43
C THR A 212 -12.39 -39.23 2.13
N VAL A 213 -11.81 -38.03 2.14
CA VAL A 213 -11.07 -37.52 0.99
C VAL A 213 -9.76 -36.98 1.53
N VAL A 214 -8.77 -37.88 1.55
CA VAL A 214 -7.37 -37.56 1.80
C VAL A 214 -6.82 -37.11 0.44
N THR A 215 -6.68 -35.80 0.23
CA THR A 215 -5.73 -35.29 -0.77
C THR A 215 -4.43 -35.05 -0.03
N THR A 216 -3.61 -36.09 0.06
CA THR A 216 -2.21 -35.98 0.47
C THR A 216 -1.51 -35.14 -0.60
N ILE A 217 -1.24 -33.87 -0.30
CA ILE A 217 -0.15 -33.16 -0.96
C ILE A 217 1.11 -33.67 -0.25
N PRO A 218 1.98 -34.46 -0.90
CA PRO A 218 3.23 -34.84 -0.26
C PRO A 218 4.08 -33.58 -0.09
N ALA A 219 4.36 -33.21 1.15
CA ALA A 219 5.41 -32.25 1.46
C ALA A 219 6.73 -32.85 0.90
N LYS A 220 7.37 -32.15 -0.03
CA LYS A 220 8.72 -32.50 -0.48
C LYS A 220 9.67 -32.33 0.70
N ASP A 221 10.20 -33.44 1.19
CA ASP A 221 11.29 -33.47 2.16
C ASP A 221 12.61 -33.20 1.40
N TYR A 222 13.23 -32.04 1.67
CA TYR A 222 14.46 -31.60 1.00
C TYR A 222 15.74 -32.01 1.75
N THR A 223 15.68 -32.94 2.71
CA THR A 223 16.88 -33.36 3.46
C THR A 223 17.81 -34.33 2.71
N LYS A 224 17.58 -34.61 1.42
CA LYS A 224 18.45 -35.49 0.61
C LYS A 224 18.70 -34.97 -0.80
N LEU A 225 19.50 -33.92 -0.92
CA LEU A 225 20.24 -33.59 -2.14
C LEU A 225 21.68 -33.21 -1.76
N ASN A 226 22.47 -34.21 -1.39
CA ASN A 226 23.93 -34.13 -1.40
C ASN A 226 24.49 -35.55 -1.53
N THR A 227 24.53 -36.05 -2.76
CA THR A 227 25.48 -37.10 -3.17
C THR A 227 25.84 -36.83 -4.62
N ASN A 228 26.97 -36.15 -4.81
CA ASN A 228 27.68 -36.11 -6.09
C ASN A 228 28.20 -37.52 -6.41
N PRO A 229 28.19 -37.97 -7.66
CA PRO A 229 29.17 -38.92 -8.13
C PRO A 229 30.34 -38.16 -8.75
N SER A 230 31.48 -38.17 -8.06
CA SER A 230 32.78 -37.96 -8.67
C SER A 230 33.23 -39.26 -9.36
N THR A 231 33.80 -39.09 -10.55
CA THR A 231 34.62 -40.03 -11.37
C THR A 231 33.99 -41.32 -11.86
#